data_AF-A0A946UHL9-F1
#
_entry.id   AF-A0A946UHL9-F1
#
_cell.length_a   1.000
_cell.length_b   1.000
_cell.length_c   1.000
_cell.angle_alpha   90.00
_cell.angle_beta   90.00
_cell.angle_gamma   90.00
#
_symmetry.space_group_name_H-M   'P 1'
#
loop_
_entity.id
_entity.type
_entity.pdbx_description
1 polymer ?
#
loop_
_entity_poly.entity_id
_entity_poly.type
_entity_poly.pdbx_seq_one_letter_code
_entity_poly.pdbx_strand_id
1 'polypeptide(L)'
;MTVSQLALNLKLADHAVFGSFYAGGNAAVVAFLRDRILERLEHGCWIWGATGTGKSHLLQALCARAADGAQYLPLHELNAAGPDVLEGQGIRNIVCLDDLHSVAGDNAWELALFELANQLADNGGALVVSATSPPREAGIRLVDLGSRMSKLPVFHLQPLDDAGRIEALRLR
;
A
#
# COMPACT_ATOMS: atom_id res chain seq x y z
N MET A 1 -31.10 6.57 -3.82
CA MET A 1 -30.15 5.63 -4.43
C MET A 1 -29.47 4.91 -3.28
N THR A 2 -29.72 3.61 -3.14
CA THR A 2 -29.15 2.79 -2.06
C THR A 2 -27.68 2.52 -2.38
N VAL A 3 -26.77 3.11 -1.59
CA VAL A 3 -25.35 2.79 -1.63
C VAL A 3 -25.21 1.33 -1.20
N SER A 4 -25.00 0.43 -2.14
CA SER A 4 -24.67 -0.96 -1.84
C SER A 4 -23.23 -0.98 -1.35
N GLN A 5 -23.05 -0.88 -0.04
CA GLN A 5 -21.74 -1.04 0.57
C GLN A 5 -21.32 -2.50 0.38
N LEU A 6 -20.41 -2.75 -0.56
CA LEU A 6 -19.79 -4.07 -0.70
C LEU A 6 -19.00 -4.35 0.57
N ALA A 7 -19.43 -5.34 1.34
CA ALA A 7 -18.64 -5.87 2.44
C ALA A 7 -17.41 -6.57 1.85
N LEU A 8 -16.32 -5.84 1.75
CA LEU A 8 -15.05 -6.32 1.23
C LEU A 8 -14.41 -7.24 2.27
N ASN A 9 -14.66 -8.55 2.16
CA ASN A 9 -14.09 -9.58 3.04
C ASN A 9 -12.59 -9.81 2.74
N LEU A 10 -11.76 -8.78 2.85
CA LEU A 10 -10.31 -8.89 2.75
C LEU A 10 -9.76 -9.35 4.09
N LYS A 11 -9.21 -10.56 4.12
CA LYS A 11 -8.49 -11.06 5.30
C LYS A 11 -7.02 -10.74 5.17
N LEU A 12 -6.46 -10.12 6.21
CA LEU A 12 -5.01 -10.05 6.37
C LEU A 12 -4.46 -11.46 6.59
N ALA A 13 -3.28 -11.73 6.06
CA ALA A 13 -2.59 -12.97 6.37
C ALA A 13 -2.03 -12.90 7.80
N ASP A 14 -2.41 -13.85 8.66
CA ASP A 14 -2.03 -13.86 10.09
C ASP A 14 -0.49 -13.82 10.31
N HIS A 15 0.27 -14.36 9.35
CA HIS A 15 1.73 -14.40 9.39
C HIS A 15 2.40 -13.12 8.87
N ALA A 16 1.67 -12.20 8.24
CA ALA A 16 2.23 -10.98 7.67
C ALA A 16 2.33 -9.88 8.73
N VAL A 17 3.29 -10.02 9.65
CA VAL A 17 3.60 -9.05 10.71
C VAL A 17 5.05 -8.57 10.60
N PHE A 18 5.40 -7.45 11.22
CA PHE A 18 6.78 -6.92 11.13
C PHE A 18 7.81 -7.89 11.72
N GLY A 19 7.46 -8.64 12.77
CA GLY A 19 8.35 -9.62 13.39
C GLY A 19 8.71 -10.81 12.50
N SER A 20 7.90 -11.11 11.49
CA SER A 20 8.14 -12.18 10.52
C SER A 20 8.76 -11.68 9.21
N PHE A 21 9.06 -10.38 9.10
CA PHE A 21 9.69 -9.79 7.93
C PHE A 21 11.22 -9.78 8.08
N TYR A 22 11.91 -10.58 7.29
CA TYR A 22 13.37 -10.51 7.19
C TYR A 22 13.79 -9.27 6.39
N ALA A 23 14.41 -8.30 7.04
CA ALA A 23 14.72 -7.02 6.42
C ALA A 23 15.69 -7.14 5.23
N GLY A 24 16.80 -7.89 5.36
CA GLY A 24 17.72 -8.16 4.24
C GLY A 24 18.13 -6.94 3.40
N GLY A 25 18.43 -5.81 4.05
CA GLY A 25 18.73 -4.53 3.37
C GLY A 25 17.56 -3.55 3.30
N ASN A 26 16.34 -3.98 3.65
CA ASN A 26 15.11 -3.18 3.66
C ASN A 26 14.78 -2.60 5.06
N ALA A 27 15.76 -2.46 5.96
CA ALA A 27 15.50 -1.99 7.33
C ALA A 27 14.94 -0.57 7.37
N ALA A 28 15.35 0.30 6.43
CA ALA A 28 14.91 1.69 6.37
C ALA A 28 13.39 1.82 6.12
N VAL A 29 12.81 1.02 5.22
CA VAL A 29 11.36 1.05 4.98
C VAL A 29 10.61 0.48 6.18
N VAL A 30 11.13 -0.56 6.83
CA VAL A 30 10.52 -1.13 8.05
C VAL A 30 10.47 -0.08 9.16
N ALA A 31 11.58 0.62 9.40
CA ALA A 31 11.64 1.71 10.37
C ALA A 31 10.70 2.86 9.98
N PHE A 32 10.65 3.25 8.71
CA PHE A 32 9.75 4.31 8.24
C PHE A 32 8.28 3.96 8.48
N LEU A 33 7.85 2.74 8.14
CA LEU A 33 6.47 2.31 8.37
C LEU A 33 6.13 2.28 9.87
N ARG A 34 7.07 1.82 10.71
CA ARG A 34 6.85 1.69 12.16
C ARG A 34 6.91 3.02 12.90
N ASP A 35 7.87 3.86 12.58
CA ASP A 35 8.23 5.00 13.41
C ASP A 35 7.70 6.32 12.82
N ARG A 36 7.23 6.30 11.57
CA ARG A 36 6.72 7.50 10.87
C ARG A 36 5.27 7.36 10.46
N ILE A 37 4.88 6.25 9.84
CA ILE A 37 3.50 6.06 9.40
C ILE A 37 2.57 5.70 10.56
N LEU A 38 2.92 4.69 11.38
CA LEU A 38 2.09 4.35 12.55
C LEU A 38 1.99 5.49 13.57
N GLU A 39 3.08 6.23 13.76
CA GLU A 39 3.14 7.39 14.65
C GLU A 39 2.55 8.67 14.02
N ARG A 40 2.00 8.57 12.80
CA ARG A 40 1.34 9.67 12.06
C ARG A 40 2.23 10.92 11.88
N LEU A 41 3.54 10.71 11.77
CA LEU A 41 4.53 11.75 11.48
C LEU A 41 4.71 11.98 9.97
N GLU A 42 4.25 11.05 9.14
CA GLU A 42 4.29 11.13 7.68
C GLU A 42 2.94 10.67 7.09
N HIS A 43 2.58 11.22 5.94
CA HIS A 43 1.27 11.00 5.30
C HIS A 43 1.29 9.97 4.17
N GLY A 44 2.35 9.16 4.09
CA GLY A 44 2.43 8.08 3.12
C GLY A 44 3.83 7.74 2.68
N CYS A 45 3.94 6.69 1.87
CA CYS A 45 5.13 6.37 1.09
C CYS A 45 4.78 5.48 -0.09
N TRP A 46 5.71 5.42 -1.05
CA TRP A 46 5.66 4.52 -2.19
C TRP A 46 6.72 3.44 -2.03
N ILE A 47 6.29 2.19 -2.02
CA ILE A 47 7.14 1.02 -1.95
C ILE A 47 7.11 0.33 -3.31
N TRP A 48 8.27 0.07 -3.89
CA TRP A 48 8.34 -0.64 -5.17
C TRP A 48 9.48 -1.64 -5.23
N GLY A 49 9.38 -2.57 -6.17
CA GLY A 49 10.39 -3.58 -6.43
C GLY A 49 9.78 -4.80 -7.11
N ALA A 50 10.64 -5.75 -7.47
CA ALA A 50 10.23 -6.97 -8.16
C ALA A 50 9.18 -7.79 -7.38
N THR A 51 8.53 -8.73 -8.06
CA THR A 51 7.65 -9.71 -7.41
C THR A 51 8.42 -10.52 -6.37
N GLY A 52 7.80 -10.78 -5.22
CA GLY A 52 8.42 -11.56 -4.14
C GLY A 52 9.38 -10.79 -3.23
N THR A 53 9.51 -9.47 -3.35
CA THR A 53 10.33 -8.64 -2.44
C THR A 53 9.65 -8.29 -1.11
N GLY A 54 8.41 -8.75 -0.90
CA GLY A 54 7.69 -8.58 0.38
C GLY A 54 6.88 -7.28 0.51
N LYS A 55 6.56 -6.60 -0.60
CA LYS A 55 5.67 -5.41 -0.62
C LYS A 55 4.35 -5.67 0.12
N SER A 56 3.61 -6.70 -0.29
CA SER A 56 2.33 -7.10 0.32
C SER A 56 2.48 -7.45 1.80
N HIS A 57 3.58 -8.14 2.17
CA HIS A 57 3.87 -8.45 3.58
C HIS A 57 4.01 -7.18 4.42
N LEU A 58 4.78 -6.19 3.95
CA LEU A 58 4.96 -4.93 4.67
C LEU A 58 3.66 -4.14 4.81
N LEU A 59 2.84 -4.08 3.76
CA LEU A 59 1.53 -3.42 3.81
C LEU A 59 0.59 -4.12 4.81
N GLN A 60 0.50 -5.44 4.75
CA GLN A 60 -0.34 -6.21 5.68
C GLN A 60 0.18 -6.13 7.11
N ALA A 61 1.51 -6.11 7.33
CA ALA A 61 2.12 -5.92 8.64
C ALA A 61 1.81 -4.54 9.24
N LEU A 62 1.81 -3.49 8.41
CA LEU A 62 1.37 -2.17 8.81
C LEU A 62 -0.11 -2.19 9.23
N CYS A 63 -0.97 -2.80 8.42
CA CYS A 63 -2.40 -2.93 8.74
C CYS A 63 -2.64 -3.73 10.02
N ALA A 64 -2.00 -4.88 10.17
CA ALA A 64 -2.09 -5.72 11.37
C ALA A 64 -1.68 -4.96 12.63
N ARG A 65 -0.64 -4.10 12.54
CA ARG A 65 -0.15 -3.31 13.67
C ARG A 65 -1.03 -2.10 14.00
N ALA A 66 -1.73 -1.55 13.02
CA ALA A 66 -2.66 -0.43 13.15
C ALA A 66 -4.10 -0.86 13.51
N ALA A 67 -4.40 -2.17 13.48
CA ALA A 67 -5.72 -2.74 13.73
C ALA A 67 -6.81 -2.02 12.90
N ASP A 68 -7.90 -1.57 13.54
CA ASP A 68 -9.01 -0.89 12.86
C ASP A 68 -8.64 0.47 12.24
N GLY A 69 -7.47 1.01 12.58
CA GLY A 69 -6.95 2.27 12.06
C GLY A 69 -6.43 2.19 10.62
N ALA A 70 -6.30 1.00 10.04
CA ALA A 70 -5.78 0.81 8.70
C ALA A 70 -6.66 -0.08 7.81
N GLN A 71 -6.61 0.15 6.51
CA GLN A 71 -7.22 -0.70 5.50
C GLN A 71 -6.16 -1.22 4.54
N TYR A 72 -6.18 -2.53 4.27
CA TYR A 72 -5.44 -3.14 3.16
C TYR A 72 -6.38 -3.30 1.95
N LEU A 73 -5.93 -2.92 0.76
CA LEU A 73 -6.67 -2.97 -0.50
C LEU A 73 -5.77 -3.56 -1.61
N PRO A 74 -5.90 -4.85 -1.96
CA PRO A 74 -5.17 -5.47 -3.05
C PRO A 74 -5.82 -5.13 -4.39
N LEU A 75 -5.33 -4.10 -5.08
CA LEU A 75 -5.98 -3.57 -6.28
C LEU A 75 -6.07 -4.59 -7.43
N HIS A 76 -5.11 -5.54 -7.49
CA HIS A 76 -5.18 -6.63 -8.46
C HIS A 76 -6.43 -7.49 -8.29
N GLU A 77 -6.79 -7.83 -7.05
CA GLU A 77 -7.99 -8.63 -6.74
C GLU A 77 -9.27 -7.81 -6.88
N LEU A 78 -9.20 -6.53 -6.55
CA LEU A 78 -10.34 -5.61 -6.56
C LEU A 78 -10.67 -5.07 -7.95
N ASN A 79 -9.78 -5.22 -8.93
CA ASN A 79 -9.95 -4.64 -10.26
C ASN A 79 -11.30 -5.02 -10.90
N ALA A 80 -11.73 -6.28 -10.74
CA ALA A 80 -12.99 -6.78 -11.28
C ALA A 80 -14.25 -6.17 -10.61
N ALA A 81 -14.13 -5.66 -9.39
CA ALA A 81 -15.23 -5.01 -8.66
C ALA A 81 -15.38 -3.54 -9.05
N GLY A 82 -14.38 -2.94 -9.69
CA GLY A 82 -14.39 -1.54 -10.14
C GLY A 82 -13.97 -0.53 -9.06
N PRO A 83 -13.78 0.74 -9.46
CA PRO A 83 -13.21 1.78 -8.62
C PRO A 83 -14.09 2.18 -7.41
N ASP A 84 -15.40 1.95 -7.48
CA ASP A 84 -16.36 2.27 -6.42
C ASP A 84 -16.03 1.57 -5.08
N VAL A 85 -15.22 0.50 -5.10
CA VAL A 85 -14.70 -0.16 -3.88
C VAL A 85 -13.79 0.74 -3.04
N LEU A 86 -13.31 1.85 -3.59
CA LEU A 86 -12.50 2.85 -2.87
C LEU A 86 -13.38 3.87 -2.12
N GLU A 87 -14.68 3.94 -2.41
CA GLU A 87 -15.60 4.86 -1.75
C GLU A 87 -15.66 4.60 -0.23
N GLY A 88 -15.55 5.67 0.57
CA GLY A 88 -15.61 5.58 2.03
C GLY A 88 -14.37 4.99 2.70
N GLN A 89 -13.39 4.49 1.95
CA GLN A 89 -12.16 3.92 2.51
C GLN A 89 -11.26 4.99 3.15
N GLY A 90 -11.40 6.26 2.76
CA GLY A 90 -10.70 7.42 3.33
C GLY A 90 -11.13 7.81 4.75
N ILE A 91 -12.13 7.13 5.34
CA ILE A 91 -12.50 7.28 6.76
C ILE A 91 -11.40 6.71 7.67
N ARG A 92 -10.58 5.78 7.17
CA ARG A 92 -9.48 5.20 7.94
C ARG A 92 -8.25 6.11 7.96
N ASN A 93 -7.49 6.00 9.04
CA ASN A 93 -6.27 6.79 9.24
C ASN A 93 -5.13 6.37 8.30
N ILE A 94 -5.09 5.11 7.87
CA ILE A 94 -4.06 4.57 6.99
C ILE A 94 -4.75 3.72 5.93
N VAL A 95 -4.43 3.94 4.66
CA VAL A 95 -4.86 3.06 3.56
C VAL A 95 -3.62 2.54 2.84
N CYS A 96 -3.55 1.22 2.73
CA CYS A 96 -2.49 0.49 2.05
C CYS A 96 -3.03 -0.03 0.71
N LEU A 97 -2.57 0.54 -0.38
CA LEU A 97 -2.88 0.11 -1.74
C LEU A 97 -1.81 -0.86 -2.23
N ASP A 98 -2.18 -2.10 -2.47
CA ASP A 98 -1.28 -3.08 -3.07
C ASP A 98 -1.45 -3.14 -4.59
N ASP A 99 -0.35 -3.39 -5.28
CA ASP A 99 -0.31 -3.61 -6.73
C ASP A 99 -0.97 -2.49 -7.56
N LEU A 100 -0.64 -1.21 -7.31
CA LEU A 100 -1.24 -0.07 -8.02
C LEU A 100 -1.09 -0.14 -9.55
N HIS A 101 -0.01 -0.74 -10.02
CA HIS A 101 0.22 -1.01 -11.45
C HIS A 101 -0.88 -1.86 -12.12
N SER A 102 -1.72 -2.56 -11.37
CA SER A 102 -2.85 -3.33 -11.90
C SER A 102 -4.00 -2.47 -12.42
N VAL A 103 -4.09 -1.22 -11.98
CA VAL A 103 -5.17 -0.27 -12.34
C VAL A 103 -4.64 1.04 -12.93
N ALA A 104 -3.32 1.23 -12.97
CA ALA A 104 -2.72 2.40 -13.59
C ALA A 104 -3.01 2.47 -15.09
N GLY A 105 -3.30 3.67 -15.58
CA GLY A 105 -3.71 3.95 -16.95
C GLY A 105 -5.22 3.84 -17.19
N ASP A 106 -5.99 3.32 -16.24
CA ASP A 106 -7.45 3.36 -16.27
C ASP A 106 -7.95 4.67 -15.63
N ASN A 107 -8.68 5.47 -16.41
CA ASN A 107 -9.11 6.80 -15.99
C ASN A 107 -10.05 6.77 -14.77
N ALA A 108 -10.92 5.76 -14.67
CA ALA A 108 -11.90 5.68 -13.59
C ALA A 108 -11.20 5.28 -12.27
N TRP A 109 -10.28 4.33 -12.34
CA TRP A 109 -9.44 3.97 -11.21
C TRP A 109 -8.53 5.10 -10.75
N GLU A 110 -7.86 5.79 -11.67
CA GLU A 110 -6.98 6.91 -11.31
C GLU A 110 -7.74 8.07 -10.68
N LEU A 111 -8.97 8.35 -11.15
CA LEU A 111 -9.83 9.35 -10.52
C LEU A 111 -10.21 8.94 -9.09
N ALA A 112 -10.65 7.70 -8.88
CA ALA A 112 -11.01 7.22 -7.54
C ALA A 112 -9.80 7.19 -6.58
N LEU A 113 -8.61 6.81 -7.07
CA LEU A 113 -7.36 6.88 -6.32
C LEU A 113 -6.99 8.33 -5.95
N PHE A 114 -7.22 9.26 -6.87
CA PHE A 114 -6.99 10.69 -6.65
C PHE A 114 -7.94 11.26 -5.57
N GLU A 115 -9.21 10.88 -5.60
CA GLU A 115 -10.21 11.24 -4.59
C GLU A 115 -9.88 10.64 -3.23
N LEU A 116 -9.50 9.37 -3.17
CA LEU A 116 -9.03 8.73 -1.94
C LEU A 116 -7.80 9.44 -1.35
N ALA A 117 -6.82 9.79 -2.19
CA ALA A 117 -5.64 10.53 -1.76
C ALA A 117 -5.98 11.93 -1.21
N ASN A 118 -6.96 12.62 -1.80
CA ASN A 118 -7.49 13.88 -1.27
C ASN A 118 -8.10 13.70 0.11
N GLN A 119 -9.03 12.74 0.24
CA GLN A 119 -9.73 12.49 1.50
C GLN A 119 -8.76 12.17 2.63
N LEU A 120 -7.72 11.35 2.37
CA LEU A 120 -6.70 11.06 3.37
C LEU A 120 -5.87 12.28 3.73
N ALA A 121 -5.51 13.12 2.76
CA ALA A 121 -4.78 14.36 3.03
C ALA A 121 -5.61 15.32 3.92
N ASP A 122 -6.89 15.50 3.59
CA ASP A 122 -7.81 16.38 4.33
C ASP A 122 -8.05 15.88 5.77
N ASN A 123 -8.08 14.57 5.97
CA ASN A 123 -8.26 13.92 7.28
C ASN A 123 -6.93 13.73 8.05
N GLY A 124 -5.80 14.16 7.48
CA GLY A 124 -4.47 13.91 8.05
C GLY A 124 -4.11 12.42 8.15
N GLY A 125 -4.70 11.58 7.32
CA GLY A 125 -4.37 10.16 7.18
C GLY A 125 -3.08 9.92 6.40
N ALA A 126 -2.79 8.65 6.13
CA ALA A 126 -1.62 8.23 5.37
C ALA A 126 -2.01 7.28 4.23
N LEU A 127 -1.39 7.48 3.05
CA LEU A 127 -1.52 6.60 1.90
C LEU A 127 -0.22 5.86 1.64
N VAL A 128 -0.21 4.54 1.82
CA VAL A 128 0.94 3.68 1.55
C VAL A 128 0.67 2.87 0.30
N VAL A 129 1.54 2.98 -0.69
CA VAL A 129 1.32 2.40 -2.03
C VAL A 129 2.40 1.38 -2.36
N SER A 130 2.01 0.27 -2.95
CA SER A 130 2.88 -0.76 -3.50
C SER A 130 2.76 -0.81 -5.04
N ALA A 131 3.89 -0.94 -5.72
CA ALA A 131 3.96 -1.12 -7.17
C ALA A 131 5.19 -1.94 -7.60
N THR A 132 5.27 -2.28 -8.88
CA THR A 132 6.44 -2.94 -9.48
C THR A 132 7.51 -1.96 -9.95
N SER A 133 7.19 -0.68 -10.08
CA SER A 133 8.05 0.39 -10.61
C SER A 133 7.97 1.67 -9.75
N PRO A 134 8.92 2.62 -9.89
CA PRO A 134 8.83 3.92 -9.21
C PRO A 134 7.64 4.76 -9.75
N PRO A 135 7.18 5.79 -9.02
CA PRO A 135 5.97 6.56 -9.38
C PRO A 135 5.95 7.07 -10.83
N ARG A 136 7.10 7.52 -11.35
CA ARG A 136 7.24 8.07 -12.70
C ARG A 136 7.08 7.03 -13.81
N GLU A 137 7.27 5.76 -13.48
CA GLU A 137 7.20 4.62 -14.40
C GLU A 137 5.99 3.73 -14.10
N ALA A 138 5.10 4.16 -13.19
CA ALA A 138 3.94 3.39 -12.77
C ALA A 138 2.80 3.37 -13.81
N GLY A 139 2.93 4.13 -14.91
CA GLY A 139 1.91 4.21 -15.95
C GLY A 139 0.71 5.09 -15.60
N ILE A 140 0.81 5.91 -14.55
CA ILE A 140 -0.24 6.86 -14.14
C ILE A 140 -0.42 7.94 -15.22
N ARG A 141 -1.64 8.11 -15.73
CA ARG A 141 -1.98 9.08 -16.79
C ARG A 141 -2.53 10.39 -16.23
N LEU A 142 -3.31 10.32 -15.16
CA LEU A 142 -3.87 11.48 -14.49
C LEU A 142 -2.75 12.26 -13.81
N VAL A 143 -2.43 13.41 -14.40
CA VAL A 143 -1.30 14.27 -14.01
C VAL A 143 -1.34 14.62 -12.52
N ASP A 144 -2.52 14.94 -11.99
CA ASP A 144 -2.65 15.35 -10.59
C ASP A 144 -2.40 14.18 -9.62
N LEU A 145 -2.83 12.97 -9.96
CA LEU A 145 -2.48 11.76 -9.21
C LEU A 145 -0.98 11.50 -9.25
N GLY A 146 -0.38 11.54 -10.44
CA GLY A 146 1.06 11.33 -10.63
C GLY A 146 1.91 12.35 -9.85
N SER A 147 1.47 13.61 -9.80
CA SER A 147 2.10 14.68 -9.02
C SER A 147 2.07 14.39 -7.51
N ARG A 148 0.96 13.85 -6.99
CA ARG A 148 0.88 13.44 -5.58
C ARG A 148 1.77 12.25 -5.27
N MET A 149 1.70 11.20 -6.08
CA MET A 149 2.51 10.00 -5.89
C MET A 149 4.00 10.31 -5.95
N SER A 150 4.41 11.27 -6.79
CA SER A 150 5.80 11.71 -6.90
C SER A 150 6.33 12.50 -5.68
N LYS A 151 5.45 12.98 -4.80
CA LYS A 151 5.83 13.68 -3.56
C LYS A 151 6.03 12.74 -2.37
N LEU A 152 5.55 11.50 -2.48
CA LEU A 152 5.70 10.51 -1.43
C LEU A 152 7.18 10.09 -1.29
N PRO A 153 7.67 9.85 -0.07
CA PRO A 153 8.93 9.13 0.14
C PRO A 153 8.91 7.80 -0.61
N VAL A 154 9.98 7.50 -1.35
CA VAL A 154 10.07 6.31 -2.22
C VAL A 154 11.08 5.31 -1.67
N PHE A 155 10.66 4.06 -1.51
CA PHE A 155 11.50 2.94 -1.07
C PHE A 155 11.56 1.85 -2.15
N HIS A 156 12.76 1.55 -2.62
CA HIS A 156 13.01 0.42 -3.51
C HIS A 156 13.41 -0.81 -2.70
N LEU A 157 12.53 -1.82 -2.65
CA LEU A 157 12.79 -3.07 -1.94
C LEU A 157 13.84 -3.91 -2.67
N GLN A 158 14.90 -4.23 -1.94
CA GLN A 158 15.93 -5.14 -2.39
C GLN A 158 15.44 -6.59 -2.30
N PRO A 159 15.65 -7.41 -3.34
CA PRO A 159 15.37 -8.83 -3.27
C PRO A 159 16.31 -9.50 -2.27
N LEU A 160 15.81 -10.54 -1.61
CA LEU A 160 16.63 -11.41 -0.78
C LEU A 160 17.46 -12.34 -1.67
N ASP A 161 18.72 -12.51 -1.30
CA ASP A 161 19.57 -13.60 -1.78
C ASP A 161 19.10 -14.95 -1.22
N ASP A 162 19.69 -16.05 -1.68
CA ASP A 162 19.24 -17.39 -1.29
C ASP A 162 19.37 -17.62 0.22
N ALA A 163 20.44 -17.10 0.85
CA ALA A 163 20.61 -17.15 2.29
C ALA A 163 19.51 -16.37 3.02
N GLY A 164 19.21 -15.15 2.59
CA GLY A 164 18.14 -14.33 3.15
C GLY A 164 16.76 -14.94 2.97
N ARG A 165 16.50 -15.62 1.85
CA ARG A 165 15.23 -16.36 1.64
C ARG A 165 15.08 -17.50 2.63
N ILE A 166 16.15 -18.24 2.93
CA ILE A 166 16.15 -19.30 3.94
C ILE A 166 15.84 -18.71 5.32
N GLU A 167 16.48 -17.60 5.70
CA GLU A 167 16.18 -16.94 6.98
C GLU A 167 14.74 -16.43 7.04
N ALA A 168 14.23 -15.85 5.96
CA ALA A 168 12.84 -15.40 5.88
C ALA A 168 11.82 -16.54 6.07
N LEU A 169 12.13 -17.76 5.60
CA LEU A 169 11.26 -18.92 5.80
C LEU A 169 11.24 -19.39 7.26
N ARG A 170 12.31 -19.19 8.02
CA ARG A 170 12.37 -19.54 9.45
C ARG A 170 11.55 -18.62 10.35
N LEU A 171 11.20 -17.43 9.85
CA LEU A 171 10.43 -16.42 10.58
C LEU A 171 8.91 -16.52 10.35
N ARG A 172 8.45 -17.47 9.53
CA ARG A 172 7.04 -17.69 9.19
C ARG A 172 6.34 -18.64 10.15
#